data_AF-A0A2D5UZM2-F1
#
_entry.id   AF-A0A2D5UZM2-F1
#
_cell.length_a   1.000
_cell.length_b   1.000
_cell.length_c   1.000
_cell.angle_alpha   90.00
_cell.angle_beta   90.00
_cell.angle_gamma   90.00
#
_symmetry.space_group_name_H-M   'P 1'
#
loop_
_entity.id
_entity.type
_entity.pdbx_description
1 polymer ?
#
loop_
_entity_poly.entity_id
_entity_poly.type
_entity_poly.pdbx_seq_one_letter_code
_entity_poly.pdbx_strand_id
1 'polypeptide(L)'
;MKKRKAQSTSADFLFGFLLFTLAVTLGIKFIVNLQPNQTYERVYEQTQTISENLISEGYPSDWPGTPPLRLGLTTNGSINEKKWNQTGNMPYREQQKTLTTTHDYLAYLTKQEGNIFPLIRNITIGYPGINTSNNTHELKILLLIPAGCFSAPHGALENEIKANSLNIMVECKNTNNPDALDNIQEYDFVIGEEMQLRTFPTDQTELFDTYIRTGGIAFIGGKTLQVLGLLPLDYLGITLEPRISSSTIHILHQDTFLNFTLGETYYFDDPFPISEKPSNPNVSNYVEIANYTTTEEVSAIARWDYFNGTVYFFGDMDAPFTYPEYIGPSIEEAMSQYLSENVVDYQIDSQQLNADALVSMNRIITRKTPYEKEIIRLVVWTWKER
;
A
#
# COMPACT_ATOMS: atom_id res chain seq x y z
N MET A 1 -17.12 81.33 -46.56
CA MET A 1 -17.23 80.77 -45.19
C MET A 1 -18.10 79.51 -45.02
N LYS A 2 -18.88 79.03 -46.02
CA LYS A 2 -19.73 77.81 -45.86
C LYS A 2 -18.99 76.46 -45.76
N LYS A 3 -17.75 76.34 -46.30
CA LYS A 3 -16.99 75.06 -46.31
C LYS A 3 -16.47 74.58 -44.93
N ARG A 4 -16.24 75.49 -43.96
CA ARG A 4 -15.70 75.12 -42.64
C ARG A 4 -16.73 74.50 -41.69
N LYS A 5 -18.02 74.82 -41.85
CA LYS A 5 -19.10 74.26 -41.01
C LYS A 5 -19.31 72.76 -41.27
N ALA A 6 -19.26 72.35 -42.54
CA ALA A 6 -19.42 70.94 -42.93
C ALA A 6 -18.29 70.06 -42.38
N GLN A 7 -17.06 70.57 -42.32
CA GLN A 7 -15.90 69.83 -41.80
C GLN A 7 -16.01 69.57 -40.28
N SER A 8 -16.53 70.53 -39.50
CA SER A 8 -16.76 70.33 -38.06
C SER A 8 -17.78 69.23 -37.81
N THR A 9 -18.91 69.25 -38.53
CA THR A 9 -19.97 68.25 -38.37
C THR A 9 -19.50 66.83 -38.73
N SER A 10 -18.65 66.69 -39.74
CA SER A 10 -18.08 65.38 -40.11
C SER A 10 -17.08 64.86 -39.07
N ALA A 11 -16.27 65.74 -38.47
CA ALA A 11 -15.33 65.35 -37.41
C ALA A 11 -16.07 64.90 -36.14
N ASP A 12 -17.09 65.64 -35.71
CA ASP A 12 -17.92 65.28 -34.56
C ASP A 12 -18.61 63.92 -34.76
N PHE A 13 -19.10 63.66 -35.98
CA PHE A 13 -19.69 62.36 -36.32
C PHE A 13 -18.65 61.23 -36.27
N LEU A 14 -17.43 61.45 -36.78
CA LEU A 14 -16.35 60.45 -36.74
C LEU A 14 -15.96 60.09 -35.30
N PHE A 15 -15.80 61.10 -34.43
CA PHE A 15 -15.48 60.89 -33.02
C PHE A 15 -16.63 60.19 -32.28
N GLY A 16 -17.88 60.60 -32.53
CA GLY A 16 -19.05 59.93 -31.98
C GLY A 16 -19.14 58.46 -32.41
N PHE A 17 -18.86 58.16 -33.67
CA PHE A 17 -18.86 56.79 -34.19
C PHE A 17 -17.73 55.94 -33.59
N LEU A 18 -16.53 56.50 -33.43
CA LEU A 18 -15.39 55.85 -32.78
C LEU A 18 -15.69 55.52 -31.31
N LEU A 19 -16.25 56.48 -30.56
CA LEU A 19 -16.64 56.26 -29.17
C LEU A 19 -17.75 55.21 -29.05
N PHE A 20 -18.72 55.22 -29.96
CA PHE A 20 -19.77 54.22 -30.02
C PHE A 20 -19.20 52.82 -30.30
N THR A 21 -18.31 52.69 -31.28
CA THR A 21 -17.70 51.40 -31.61
C THR A 21 -16.85 50.89 -30.45
N LEU A 22 -16.06 51.76 -29.81
CA LEU A 22 -15.31 51.41 -28.61
C LEU A 22 -16.23 50.94 -27.47
N ALA A 23 -17.32 51.64 -27.22
CA ALA A 23 -18.30 51.27 -26.20
C ALA A 23 -18.95 49.92 -26.49
N VAL A 24 -19.30 49.64 -27.76
CA VAL A 24 -19.85 48.34 -28.19
C VAL A 24 -18.82 47.23 -28.03
N THR A 25 -17.56 47.46 -28.45
CA THR A 25 -16.49 46.47 -28.31
C THR A 25 -16.20 46.16 -26.84
N LEU A 26 -16.13 47.17 -25.98
CA LEU A 26 -15.97 47.00 -24.54
C LEU A 26 -17.18 46.29 -23.93
N GLY A 27 -18.40 46.64 -24.36
CA GLY A 27 -19.63 46.00 -23.91
C GLY A 27 -19.69 44.51 -24.29
N ILE A 28 -19.33 44.15 -25.52
CA ILE A 28 -19.24 42.75 -25.96
C ILE A 28 -18.17 42.02 -25.16
N LYS A 29 -16.97 42.59 -25.00
CA LYS A 29 -15.89 41.97 -24.23
C LYS A 29 -16.28 41.78 -22.76
N PHE A 30 -17.02 42.74 -22.19
CA PHE A 30 -17.54 42.65 -20.84
C PHE A 30 -18.60 41.56 -20.71
N ILE A 31 -19.57 41.46 -21.63
CA ILE A 31 -20.58 40.38 -21.63
C ILE A 31 -19.95 39.00 -21.80
N VAL A 32 -18.98 38.87 -22.71
CA VAL A 32 -18.26 37.61 -22.96
C VAL A 32 -17.44 37.21 -21.73
N ASN A 33 -16.79 38.15 -21.05
CA ASN A 33 -16.03 37.89 -19.83
C ASN A 33 -16.92 37.69 -18.58
N LEU A 34 -18.17 38.16 -18.59
CA LEU A 34 -19.13 37.97 -17.51
C LEU A 34 -19.80 36.60 -17.54
N GLN A 35 -19.75 35.88 -18.67
CA GLN A 35 -20.17 34.48 -18.65
C GLN A 35 -19.14 33.72 -17.81
N PRO A 36 -19.50 33.21 -16.61
CA PRO A 36 -18.61 32.33 -15.87
C PRO A 36 -18.18 31.23 -16.84
N ASN A 37 -16.90 30.85 -16.79
CA ASN A 37 -16.36 29.84 -17.68
C ASN A 37 -17.20 28.56 -17.53
N GLN A 38 -18.22 28.39 -18.38
CA GLN A 38 -19.22 27.32 -18.27
C GLN A 38 -18.54 25.95 -18.28
N THR A 39 -17.32 25.91 -18.84
CA THR A 39 -16.43 24.76 -18.80
C THR A 39 -16.10 24.35 -17.36
N TYR A 40 -15.70 25.29 -16.49
CA TYR A 40 -15.35 24.96 -15.10
C TYR A 40 -16.55 24.47 -14.30
N GLU A 41 -17.68 25.16 -14.39
CA GLU A 41 -18.90 24.77 -13.66
C GLU A 41 -19.39 23.39 -14.10
N ARG A 42 -19.38 23.10 -15.41
CA ARG A 42 -19.73 21.76 -15.93
C ARG A 42 -18.73 20.69 -15.51
N VAL A 43 -17.42 20.98 -15.55
CA VAL A 43 -16.41 20.02 -15.06
C VAL A 43 -16.60 19.76 -13.57
N TYR A 44 -16.92 20.79 -12.78
CA TYR A 44 -17.19 20.67 -11.35
C TYR A 44 -18.42 19.77 -11.07
N GLU A 45 -19.55 20.02 -11.73
CA GLU A 45 -20.76 19.20 -11.61
C GLU A 45 -20.51 17.73 -12.01
N GLN A 46 -19.72 17.51 -13.06
CA GLN A 46 -19.34 16.15 -13.47
C GLN A 46 -18.37 15.51 -12.49
N THR A 47 -17.40 16.24 -11.95
CA THR A 47 -16.50 15.73 -10.89
C THR A 47 -17.30 15.28 -9.68
N GLN A 48 -18.31 16.08 -9.30
CA GLN A 48 -19.23 15.74 -8.22
C GLN A 48 -19.98 14.44 -8.52
N THR A 49 -20.60 14.34 -9.70
CA THR A 49 -21.35 13.15 -10.14
C THR A 49 -20.46 11.90 -10.19
N ILE A 50 -19.25 12.02 -10.75
CA ILE A 50 -18.27 10.93 -10.80
C ILE A 50 -17.92 10.49 -9.37
N SER A 51 -17.54 11.44 -8.50
CA SER A 51 -17.16 11.13 -7.12
C SER A 51 -18.28 10.46 -6.33
N GLU A 52 -19.54 10.90 -6.51
CA GLU A 52 -20.73 10.32 -5.87
C GLU A 52 -21.02 8.91 -6.37
N ASN A 53 -20.89 8.68 -7.68
CA ASN A 53 -21.02 7.36 -8.26
C ASN A 53 -19.93 6.43 -7.70
N LEU A 54 -18.66 6.84 -7.73
CA LEU A 54 -17.53 6.03 -7.28
C LEU A 54 -17.60 5.66 -5.78
N ILE A 55 -18.11 6.53 -4.90
CA ILE A 55 -18.31 6.16 -3.48
C ILE A 55 -19.59 5.37 -3.22
N SER A 56 -20.46 5.21 -4.22
CA SER A 56 -21.68 4.40 -4.10
C SER A 56 -21.37 2.90 -4.21
N GLU A 57 -22.37 2.08 -3.91
CA GLU A 57 -22.29 0.62 -4.12
C GLU A 57 -22.35 0.22 -5.60
N GLY A 58 -22.72 1.14 -6.49
CA GLY A 58 -22.95 0.86 -7.90
C GLY A 58 -24.30 0.16 -8.16
N TYR A 59 -24.50 -0.35 -9.37
CA TYR A 59 -25.62 -1.24 -9.70
C TYR A 59 -25.26 -2.17 -10.88
N PRO A 60 -25.48 -3.49 -10.76
CA PRO A 60 -25.91 -4.21 -9.55
C PRO A 60 -24.86 -4.10 -8.42
N SER A 61 -25.18 -4.50 -7.18
CA SER A 61 -24.26 -4.33 -6.05
C SER A 61 -23.07 -5.29 -6.06
N ASP A 62 -23.18 -6.43 -6.72
CA ASP A 62 -22.25 -7.57 -6.71
C ASP A 62 -21.37 -7.68 -7.97
N TRP A 63 -21.71 -6.97 -9.05
CA TRP A 63 -20.99 -6.98 -10.34
C TRP A 63 -20.69 -8.40 -10.85
N PRO A 64 -21.71 -9.20 -11.19
CA PRO A 64 -21.51 -10.57 -11.64
C PRO A 64 -20.90 -10.65 -13.06
N GLY A 65 -20.54 -9.53 -13.69
CA GLY A 65 -19.93 -9.43 -15.03
C GLY A 65 -19.68 -7.99 -15.51
N THR A 66 -19.13 -7.85 -16.72
CA THR A 66 -18.72 -6.58 -17.36
C THR A 66 -19.76 -6.03 -18.35
N PRO A 67 -19.97 -4.70 -18.45
CA PRO A 67 -19.78 -3.62 -17.46
C PRO A 67 -21.04 -3.43 -16.59
N PRO A 68 -20.91 -2.90 -15.36
CA PRO A 68 -22.07 -2.53 -14.54
C PRO A 68 -22.86 -1.39 -15.17
N LEU A 69 -24.13 -1.24 -14.78
CA LEU A 69 -24.98 -0.13 -15.22
C LEU A 69 -24.60 1.18 -14.55
N ARG A 70 -24.14 1.11 -13.29
CA ARG A 70 -23.60 2.24 -12.55
C ARG A 70 -22.33 1.80 -11.82
N LEU A 71 -21.22 2.48 -12.11
CA LEU A 71 -19.97 2.29 -11.40
C LEU A 71 -20.10 2.82 -9.97
N GLY A 72 -19.49 2.09 -9.05
CA GLY A 72 -19.47 2.36 -7.63
C GLY A 72 -18.54 1.36 -6.97
N LEU A 73 -17.63 1.87 -6.16
CA LEU A 73 -16.47 1.13 -5.69
C LEU A 73 -16.66 0.62 -4.27
N THR A 74 -17.80 0.90 -3.63
CA THR A 74 -18.01 0.52 -2.23
C THR A 74 -18.92 -0.69 -2.09
N THR A 75 -18.86 -1.32 -0.92
CA THR A 75 -19.83 -2.30 -0.41
C THR A 75 -19.97 -2.03 1.08
N ASN A 76 -21.19 -1.81 1.56
CA ASN A 76 -21.46 -1.45 2.97
C ASN A 76 -20.67 -0.22 3.46
N GLY A 77 -20.46 0.77 2.58
CA GLY A 77 -19.76 2.03 2.91
C GLY A 77 -18.23 1.91 3.01
N SER A 78 -17.67 0.74 2.65
CA SER A 78 -16.22 0.54 2.57
C SER A 78 -15.79 0.27 1.13
N ILE A 79 -14.57 0.67 0.75
CA ILE A 79 -14.00 0.36 -0.57
C ILE A 79 -13.99 -1.16 -0.77
N ASN A 80 -14.35 -1.59 -1.97
CA ASN A 80 -14.34 -2.98 -2.41
C ASN A 80 -13.20 -3.14 -3.42
N GLU A 81 -12.12 -3.81 -2.99
CA GLU A 81 -10.89 -3.96 -3.78
C GLU A 81 -11.13 -4.72 -5.10
N LYS A 82 -12.06 -5.69 -5.10
CA LYS A 82 -12.44 -6.39 -6.32
C LYS A 82 -13.07 -5.44 -7.35
N LYS A 83 -13.97 -4.54 -6.92
CA LYS A 83 -14.58 -3.54 -7.81
C LYS A 83 -13.57 -2.51 -8.29
N TRP A 84 -12.64 -2.09 -7.43
CA TRP A 84 -11.51 -1.25 -7.81
C TRP A 84 -10.71 -1.88 -8.95
N ASN A 85 -10.30 -3.14 -8.77
CA ASN A 85 -9.51 -3.87 -9.75
C ASN A 85 -10.26 -4.15 -11.05
N GLN A 86 -11.53 -4.53 -10.96
CA GLN A 86 -12.38 -4.69 -12.14
C GLN A 86 -12.54 -3.37 -12.91
N THR A 87 -12.61 -2.23 -12.21
CA THR A 87 -12.69 -0.91 -12.85
C THR A 87 -11.37 -0.53 -13.51
N GLY A 88 -10.24 -0.72 -12.84
CA GLY A 88 -8.91 -0.45 -13.41
C GLY A 88 -8.61 -1.28 -14.66
N ASN A 89 -9.13 -2.51 -14.72
CA ASN A 89 -8.99 -3.39 -15.89
C ASN A 89 -10.03 -3.13 -16.99
N MET A 90 -11.05 -2.29 -16.75
CA MET A 90 -12.06 -1.95 -17.74
C MET A 90 -11.48 -0.97 -18.77
N PRO A 91 -11.78 -1.10 -20.08
CA PRO A 91 -11.37 -0.10 -21.07
C PRO A 91 -11.86 1.31 -20.68
N TYR A 92 -10.98 2.30 -20.75
CA TYR A 92 -11.28 3.66 -20.28
C TYR A 92 -12.57 4.27 -20.86
N ARG A 93 -12.85 4.05 -22.15
CA ARG A 93 -14.09 4.51 -22.79
C ARG A 93 -15.35 3.87 -22.20
N GLU A 94 -15.28 2.61 -21.76
CA GLU A 94 -16.40 1.97 -21.07
C GLU A 94 -16.60 2.57 -19.69
N GLN A 95 -15.51 2.89 -18.98
CA GLN A 95 -15.59 3.58 -17.69
C GLN A 95 -16.28 4.95 -17.84
N GLN A 96 -15.88 5.75 -18.82
CA GLN A 96 -16.50 7.05 -19.13
C GLN A 96 -17.99 6.90 -19.44
N LYS A 97 -18.36 5.90 -20.25
CA LYS A 97 -19.76 5.61 -20.59
C LYS A 97 -20.57 5.27 -19.35
N THR A 98 -20.07 4.41 -18.47
CA THR A 98 -20.81 3.99 -17.27
C THR A 98 -20.87 5.10 -16.21
N LEU A 99 -19.87 5.97 -16.13
CA LEU A 99 -19.92 7.17 -15.30
C LEU A 99 -20.74 8.32 -15.92
N THR A 100 -21.20 8.14 -17.17
CA THR A 100 -21.93 9.16 -17.94
C THR A 100 -21.16 10.48 -18.04
N THR A 101 -19.84 10.41 -18.23
CA THR A 101 -18.97 11.58 -18.38
C THR A 101 -18.42 11.68 -19.79
N THR A 102 -18.24 12.92 -20.26
CA THR A 102 -17.52 13.25 -21.49
C THR A 102 -16.16 13.87 -21.23
N HIS A 103 -15.85 14.15 -19.96
CA HIS A 103 -14.58 14.71 -19.54
C HIS A 103 -13.62 13.60 -19.15
N ASP A 104 -12.34 13.91 -19.18
CA ASP A 104 -11.34 13.00 -18.67
C ASP A 104 -11.29 13.04 -17.16
N TYR A 105 -10.99 11.89 -16.56
CA TYR A 105 -10.93 11.77 -15.12
C TYR A 105 -9.84 10.81 -14.67
N LEU A 106 -9.33 11.02 -13.47
CA LEU A 106 -8.43 10.12 -12.77
C LEU A 106 -8.93 10.00 -11.34
N ALA A 107 -8.98 8.79 -10.80
CA ALA A 107 -9.27 8.58 -9.39
C ALA A 107 -8.19 7.70 -8.75
N TYR A 108 -7.83 8.05 -7.53
CA TYR A 108 -6.84 7.35 -6.70
C TYR A 108 -7.22 7.47 -5.24
N LEU A 109 -6.61 6.63 -4.41
CA LEU A 109 -6.84 6.64 -2.98
C LEU A 109 -5.64 7.30 -2.29
N THR A 110 -5.89 7.95 -1.16
CA THR A 110 -4.82 8.44 -0.28
C THR A 110 -5.10 8.09 1.17
N LYS A 111 -4.04 7.93 1.97
CA LYS A 111 -4.13 7.93 3.43
C LYS A 111 -4.49 9.33 3.95
N GLN A 112 -4.71 9.48 5.27
CA GLN A 112 -5.08 10.78 5.86
C GLN A 112 -3.98 11.83 5.70
N GLU A 113 -2.74 11.38 5.64
CA GLU A 113 -1.50 12.16 5.50
C GLU A 113 -1.33 12.68 4.06
N GLY A 114 -2.11 12.18 3.10
CA GLY A 114 -2.08 12.59 1.70
C GLY A 114 -1.24 11.68 0.78
N ASN A 115 -0.50 10.73 1.34
CA ASN A 115 0.23 9.73 0.57
C ASN A 115 -0.74 8.85 -0.21
N ILE A 116 -0.41 8.54 -1.46
CA ILE A 116 -1.24 7.66 -2.29
C ILE A 116 -1.27 6.27 -1.66
N PHE A 117 -2.48 5.74 -1.56
CA PHE A 117 -2.76 4.42 -1.02
C PHE A 117 -2.97 3.46 -2.20
N PRO A 118 -2.03 2.55 -2.48
CA PRO A 118 -2.21 1.58 -3.55
C PRO A 118 -3.26 0.55 -3.14
N LEU A 119 -4.17 0.21 -4.05
CA LEU A 119 -4.93 -1.02 -3.97
C LEU A 119 -4.32 -2.03 -4.94
N ILE A 120 -4.23 -3.28 -4.50
CA ILE A 120 -3.59 -4.42 -5.19
C ILE A 120 -3.78 -4.32 -6.72
N ARG A 121 -2.68 -4.26 -7.49
CA ARG A 121 -2.60 -4.21 -8.97
C ARG A 121 -2.93 -2.88 -9.68
N ASN A 122 -3.70 -1.96 -9.10
CA ASN A 122 -4.03 -0.69 -9.75
C ASN A 122 -3.92 0.49 -8.78
N ILE A 123 -2.99 1.41 -9.01
CA ILE A 123 -2.80 2.61 -8.17
C ILE A 123 -3.88 3.66 -8.47
N THR A 124 -4.28 3.74 -9.74
CA THR A 124 -5.26 4.70 -10.26
C THR A 124 -6.29 3.99 -11.12
N ILE A 125 -7.48 4.57 -11.23
CA ILE A 125 -8.48 4.26 -12.26
C ILE A 125 -8.79 5.51 -13.08
N GLY A 126 -9.23 5.35 -14.33
CA GLY A 126 -9.50 6.46 -15.24
C GLY A 126 -8.45 6.61 -16.33
N TYR A 127 -8.06 7.84 -16.62
CA TYR A 127 -7.31 8.21 -17.81
C TYR A 127 -5.94 7.52 -17.86
N PRO A 128 -5.62 6.76 -18.92
CA PRO A 128 -4.42 5.93 -18.98
C PRO A 128 -3.14 6.71 -19.30
N GLY A 129 -3.25 7.97 -19.73
CA GLY A 129 -2.10 8.77 -20.15
C GLY A 129 -1.37 9.50 -19.01
N ILE A 130 -1.74 9.26 -17.76
CA ILE A 130 -1.04 9.81 -16.59
C ILE A 130 -0.19 8.71 -15.99
N ASN A 131 1.13 8.90 -16.04
CA ASN A 131 2.06 8.00 -15.39
C ASN A 131 2.04 8.22 -13.88
N THR A 132 1.95 7.12 -13.14
CA THR A 132 2.33 7.09 -11.73
C THR A 132 3.80 6.75 -11.66
N SER A 133 4.63 7.68 -11.17
CA SER A 133 6.01 7.37 -10.84
C SER A 133 6.06 6.85 -9.42
N ASN A 134 6.73 5.72 -9.22
CA ASN A 134 7.08 5.25 -7.90
C ASN A 134 8.45 5.84 -7.54
N ASN A 135 8.51 6.73 -6.55
CA ASN A 135 9.79 7.00 -5.90
C ASN A 135 10.07 5.79 -5.02
N THR A 136 10.55 4.72 -5.65
CA THR A 136 10.85 3.50 -4.92
C THR A 136 12.09 3.75 -4.10
N HIS A 137 11.92 3.85 -2.79
CA HIS A 137 12.92 3.28 -1.92
C HIS A 137 13.05 1.82 -2.34
N GLU A 138 14.23 1.41 -2.81
CA GLU A 138 14.50 -0.01 -3.06
C GLU A 138 14.46 -0.67 -1.69
N LEU A 139 13.42 -1.47 -1.45
CA LEU A 139 13.35 -2.23 -0.21
C LEU A 139 14.43 -3.29 -0.24
N LYS A 140 15.20 -3.39 0.83
CA LYS A 140 16.23 -4.41 0.97
C LYS A 140 15.82 -5.42 2.02
N ILE A 141 15.64 -6.67 1.61
CA ILE A 141 15.37 -7.80 2.51
C ILE A 141 16.59 -8.70 2.55
N LEU A 142 17.12 -8.96 3.74
CA LEU A 142 18.15 -9.96 3.96
C LEU A 142 17.52 -11.27 4.41
N LEU A 143 17.73 -12.33 3.65
CA LEU A 143 17.29 -13.68 3.98
C LEU A 143 18.50 -14.53 4.39
N LEU A 144 18.47 -15.05 5.61
CA LEU A 144 19.56 -15.83 6.21
C LEU A 144 19.12 -17.29 6.33
N ILE A 145 19.69 -18.17 5.48
CA ILE A 145 19.33 -19.60 5.39
C ILE A 145 20.60 -20.48 5.36
N PRO A 146 20.67 -21.64 6.05
CA PRO A 146 21.85 -22.51 6.05
C PRO A 146 22.12 -23.25 4.75
N ALA A 147 21.07 -23.68 4.04
CA ALA A 147 21.16 -24.57 2.88
C ALA A 147 21.41 -23.84 1.54
N GLY A 148 21.62 -22.53 1.56
CA GLY A 148 21.62 -21.69 0.35
C GLY A 148 20.20 -21.36 -0.12
N CYS A 149 20.11 -20.45 -1.10
CA CYS A 149 18.90 -19.70 -1.46
C CYS A 149 17.82 -20.48 -2.24
N PHE A 150 17.68 -21.77 -1.96
CA PHE A 150 16.73 -22.68 -2.63
C PHE A 150 15.64 -23.17 -1.69
N SER A 151 15.36 -22.47 -0.59
CA SER A 151 14.18 -22.78 0.23
C SER A 151 12.90 -22.32 -0.48
N ALA A 152 11.81 -23.04 -0.25
CA ALA A 152 10.49 -22.68 -0.76
C ALA A 152 10.04 -21.22 -0.43
N PRO A 153 10.33 -20.67 0.76
CA PRO A 153 10.03 -19.26 1.08
C PRO A 153 10.72 -18.26 0.14
N HIS A 154 11.98 -18.51 -0.21
CA HIS A 154 12.72 -17.60 -1.09
C HIS A 154 12.10 -17.55 -2.50
N GLY A 155 11.77 -18.72 -3.05
CA GLY A 155 11.20 -18.81 -4.40
C GLY A 155 9.82 -18.18 -4.50
N ALA A 156 8.96 -18.35 -3.50
CA ALA A 156 7.62 -17.81 -3.51
C ALA A 156 7.61 -16.30 -3.21
N LEU A 157 8.42 -15.80 -2.27
CA LEU A 157 8.66 -14.37 -2.07
C LEU A 157 9.21 -13.68 -3.34
N GLU A 158 10.23 -14.26 -3.99
CA GLU A 158 10.75 -13.73 -5.26
C GLU A 158 9.68 -13.68 -6.36
N ASN A 159 8.83 -14.70 -6.46
CA ASN A 159 7.77 -14.76 -7.48
C ASN A 159 6.72 -13.68 -7.22
N GLU A 160 6.35 -13.44 -5.97
CA GLU A 160 5.39 -12.41 -5.60
C GLU A 160 5.94 -10.99 -5.82
N ILE A 161 7.24 -10.78 -5.51
CA ILE A 161 7.94 -9.53 -5.83
C ILE A 161 7.92 -9.26 -7.34
N LYS A 162 8.27 -10.27 -8.14
CA LYS A 162 8.24 -10.19 -9.61
C LYS A 162 6.82 -9.94 -10.13
N ALA A 163 5.82 -10.58 -9.54
CA ALA A 163 4.42 -10.44 -9.95
C ALA A 163 3.86 -9.03 -9.69
N ASN A 164 4.29 -8.37 -8.59
CA ASN A 164 3.76 -7.07 -8.19
C ASN A 164 4.61 -5.88 -8.67
N SER A 165 5.66 -6.11 -9.46
CA SER A 165 6.55 -5.04 -9.97
C SER A 165 7.11 -4.12 -8.88
N LEU A 166 7.31 -4.68 -7.68
CA LEU A 166 7.87 -3.95 -6.55
C LEU A 166 9.39 -3.86 -6.72
N ASN A 167 9.97 -2.70 -6.39
CA ASN A 167 11.43 -2.53 -6.37
C ASN A 167 11.98 -3.07 -5.04
N ILE A 168 12.00 -4.40 -4.92
CA ILE A 168 12.49 -5.11 -3.75
C ILE A 168 13.73 -5.89 -4.15
N MET A 169 14.83 -5.63 -3.45
CA MET A 169 16.05 -6.44 -3.49
C MET A 169 16.00 -7.45 -2.35
N VAL A 170 15.93 -8.73 -2.69
CA VAL A 170 16.12 -9.82 -1.74
C VAL A 170 17.55 -10.31 -1.91
N GLU A 171 18.35 -10.14 -0.87
CA GLU A 171 19.66 -10.78 -0.80
C GLU A 171 19.56 -11.96 0.13
N CYS A 172 19.91 -13.14 -0.39
CA CYS A 172 19.98 -14.33 0.42
C CYS A 172 21.45 -14.67 0.69
N LYS A 173 21.78 -14.86 1.97
CA LYS A 173 23.12 -15.20 2.44
C LYS A 173 23.09 -16.49 3.26
N ASN A 174 24.14 -17.29 3.10
CA ASN A 174 24.31 -18.51 3.87
C ASN A 174 24.70 -18.16 5.31
N THR A 175 24.01 -18.73 6.31
CA THR A 175 24.32 -18.48 7.73
C THR A 175 25.68 -19.04 8.16
N ASN A 176 26.29 -19.92 7.37
CA ASN A 176 27.66 -20.37 7.57
C ASN A 176 28.72 -19.38 7.04
N ASN A 177 28.32 -18.32 6.33
CA ASN A 177 29.22 -17.27 5.89
C ASN A 177 29.49 -16.32 7.08
N PRO A 178 30.75 -16.16 7.53
CA PRO A 178 31.07 -15.26 8.65
C PRO A 178 30.71 -13.80 8.37
N ASP A 179 30.58 -13.40 7.10
CA ASP A 179 30.29 -12.02 6.69
C ASP A 179 28.80 -11.85 6.31
N ALA A 180 27.92 -12.77 6.75
CA ALA A 180 26.52 -12.76 6.36
C ALA A 180 25.77 -11.49 6.83
N LEU A 181 26.17 -10.87 7.95
CA LEU A 181 25.51 -9.68 8.48
C LEU A 181 26.26 -8.40 8.13
N ASP A 182 27.26 -8.48 7.24
CA ASP A 182 27.91 -7.29 6.70
C ASP A 182 26.88 -6.42 5.99
N ASN A 183 26.89 -5.14 6.36
CA ASN A 183 25.95 -4.12 5.91
C ASN A 183 24.48 -4.39 6.28
N ILE A 184 24.21 -5.13 7.37
CA ILE A 184 22.85 -5.42 7.83
C ILE A 184 22.00 -4.14 8.03
N GLN A 185 22.62 -3.00 8.32
CA GLN A 185 21.94 -1.70 8.45
C GLN A 185 21.35 -1.15 7.14
N GLU A 186 21.72 -1.70 5.99
CA GLU A 186 21.15 -1.31 4.70
C GLU A 186 19.81 -2.00 4.43
N TYR A 187 19.46 -3.05 5.17
CA TYR A 187 18.22 -3.79 4.95
C TYR A 187 17.11 -3.23 5.82
N ASP A 188 15.90 -3.22 5.27
CA ASP A 188 14.67 -2.86 5.98
C ASP A 188 14.13 -4.04 6.81
N PHE A 189 14.37 -5.25 6.31
CA PHE A 189 13.94 -6.51 6.90
C PHE A 189 15.05 -7.53 6.94
N VAL A 190 15.11 -8.28 8.03
CA VAL A 190 15.96 -9.47 8.13
C VAL A 190 15.09 -10.66 8.47
N ILE A 191 15.15 -11.70 7.65
CA ILE A 191 14.42 -12.95 7.84
C ILE A 191 15.45 -14.04 8.09
N GLY A 192 15.36 -14.64 9.26
CA GLY A 192 16.29 -15.64 9.75
C GLY A 192 15.62 -16.99 9.92
N GLU A 193 15.86 -17.87 8.97
CA GLU A 193 15.44 -19.26 9.04
C GLU A 193 16.65 -20.11 9.40
N GLU A 194 16.54 -20.92 10.45
CA GLU A 194 17.63 -21.79 10.92
C GLU A 194 18.98 -21.08 11.15
N MET A 195 19.00 -19.77 11.50
CA MET A 195 20.27 -19.08 11.71
C MET A 195 21.01 -19.64 12.90
N GLN A 196 22.22 -20.15 12.66
CA GLN A 196 23.09 -20.61 13.73
C GLN A 196 23.84 -19.41 14.30
N LEU A 197 23.16 -18.54 15.05
CA LEU A 197 23.78 -17.31 15.59
C LEU A 197 25.06 -17.61 16.41
N ARG A 198 25.22 -18.83 16.96
CA ARG A 198 26.42 -19.24 17.70
C ARG A 198 27.64 -19.47 16.83
N THR A 199 27.43 -19.82 15.57
CA THR A 199 28.53 -19.98 14.64
C THR A 199 28.96 -18.63 14.08
N PHE A 200 28.16 -17.58 14.27
CA PHE A 200 28.60 -16.24 13.94
C PHE A 200 29.69 -15.76 14.91
N PRO A 201 30.73 -15.10 14.38
CA PRO A 201 31.64 -14.30 15.18
C PRO A 201 30.90 -13.32 16.11
N THR A 202 31.49 -13.00 17.27
CA THR A 202 30.85 -12.16 18.30
C THR A 202 30.43 -10.78 17.77
N ASP A 203 31.26 -10.18 16.92
CA ASP A 203 31.01 -8.93 16.21
C ASP A 203 29.78 -9.01 15.28
N GLN A 204 29.55 -10.13 14.61
CA GLN A 204 28.37 -10.33 13.76
C GLN A 204 27.09 -10.43 14.59
N THR A 205 27.15 -11.07 15.77
CA THR A 205 26.02 -11.09 16.71
C THR A 205 25.68 -9.68 17.22
N GLU A 206 26.70 -8.85 17.46
CA GLU A 206 26.53 -7.43 17.86
C GLU A 206 25.93 -6.59 16.72
N LEU A 207 26.25 -6.88 15.45
CA LEU A 207 25.61 -6.24 14.29
C LEU A 207 24.11 -6.54 14.24
N PHE A 208 23.70 -7.79 14.46
CA PHE A 208 22.28 -8.16 14.49
C PHE A 208 21.54 -7.48 15.65
N ASP A 209 22.13 -7.47 16.85
CA ASP A 209 21.59 -6.74 18.00
C ASP A 209 21.43 -5.25 17.69
N THR A 210 22.49 -4.62 17.17
CA THR A 210 22.48 -3.19 16.83
C THR A 210 21.42 -2.88 15.78
N TYR A 211 21.26 -3.73 14.76
CA TYR A 211 20.22 -3.59 13.74
C TYR A 211 18.83 -3.51 14.36
N ILE A 212 18.45 -4.49 15.19
CA ILE A 212 17.13 -4.48 15.84
C ILE A 212 17.02 -3.26 16.76
N ARG A 213 18.03 -2.99 17.59
CA ARG A 213 17.98 -1.89 18.56
C ARG A 213 17.82 -0.51 17.93
N THR A 214 18.28 -0.34 16.70
CA THR A 214 18.23 0.93 15.97
C THR A 214 16.95 1.12 15.15
N GLY A 215 16.04 0.13 15.14
CA GLY A 215 14.75 0.21 14.44
C GLY A 215 14.52 -0.88 13.41
N GLY A 216 15.45 -1.82 13.24
CA GLY A 216 15.31 -2.93 12.31
C GLY A 216 14.16 -3.86 12.68
N ILE A 217 13.57 -4.48 11.66
CA ILE A 217 12.53 -5.51 11.81
C ILE A 217 13.15 -6.88 11.50
N ALA A 218 12.98 -7.83 12.42
CA ALA A 218 13.53 -9.18 12.30
C ALA A 218 12.43 -10.25 12.40
N PHE A 219 12.42 -11.18 11.45
CA PHE A 219 11.60 -12.39 11.47
C PHE A 219 12.50 -13.58 11.79
N ILE A 220 12.21 -14.34 12.84
CA ILE A 220 13.08 -15.40 13.34
C ILE A 220 12.29 -16.70 13.48
N GLY A 221 12.74 -17.75 12.79
CA GLY A 221 12.18 -19.10 12.91
C GLY A 221 12.68 -19.85 14.15
N GLY A 222 11.89 -20.77 14.70
CA GLY A 222 12.20 -21.48 15.94
C GLY A 222 13.41 -22.42 15.83
N LYS A 223 13.60 -23.05 14.68
CA LYS A 223 14.73 -23.96 14.42
C LYS A 223 16.10 -23.24 14.43
N THR A 224 16.12 -21.93 14.14
CA THR A 224 17.26 -21.02 14.35
C THR A 224 17.84 -21.16 15.75
N LEU A 225 16.97 -21.34 16.74
CA LEU A 225 17.33 -21.21 18.15
C LEU A 225 17.69 -22.56 18.81
N GLN A 226 17.43 -23.70 18.15
CA GLN A 226 17.67 -25.04 18.73
C GLN A 226 19.07 -25.61 18.46
N VAL A 227 19.72 -25.21 17.37
CA VAL A 227 21.01 -25.78 16.98
C VAL A 227 22.10 -25.25 17.91
N LEU A 228 22.41 -26.07 18.93
CA LEU A 228 23.44 -25.95 19.97
C LEU A 228 22.97 -25.07 21.15
N GLY A 229 22.60 -25.67 22.28
CA GLY A 229 22.01 -24.92 23.41
C GLY A 229 22.92 -23.83 23.99
N LEU A 230 22.38 -22.60 24.14
CA LEU A 230 22.84 -21.42 24.93
C LEU A 230 23.84 -20.39 24.31
N LEU A 231 23.51 -19.76 23.18
CA LEU A 231 23.86 -18.33 23.07
C LEU A 231 22.75 -17.58 23.84
N PRO A 232 23.00 -16.36 24.31
CA PRO A 232 22.16 -15.73 25.32
C PRO A 232 20.86 -15.25 24.66
N LEU A 233 19.91 -16.17 24.54
CA LEU A 233 18.48 -15.90 24.37
C LEU A 233 17.97 -14.93 25.46
N ASP A 234 18.69 -14.80 26.58
CA ASP A 234 18.55 -13.72 27.56
C ASP A 234 18.52 -12.31 26.92
N TYR A 235 19.20 -12.08 25.78
CA TYR A 235 19.17 -10.79 25.08
C TYR A 235 17.81 -10.45 24.49
N LEU A 236 17.08 -11.44 23.96
CA LEU A 236 15.70 -11.27 23.48
C LEU A 236 14.66 -11.71 24.52
N GLY A 237 15.10 -12.31 25.63
CA GLY A 237 14.30 -12.76 26.77
C GLY A 237 13.55 -14.07 26.57
N ILE A 238 13.68 -14.76 25.44
CA ILE A 238 12.82 -15.91 25.08
C ILE A 238 13.38 -17.22 25.66
N THR A 239 12.52 -18.02 26.27
CA THR A 239 12.83 -19.42 26.58
C THR A 239 12.10 -20.31 25.59
N LEU A 240 12.85 -21.19 24.91
CA LEU A 240 12.25 -22.20 24.04
C LEU A 240 11.99 -23.50 24.79
N GLU A 241 10.86 -24.12 24.48
CA GLU A 241 10.55 -25.47 24.89
C GLU A 241 11.11 -26.50 23.89
N PRO A 242 11.28 -27.77 24.33
CA PRO A 242 11.49 -28.88 23.42
C PRO A 242 10.40 -28.93 22.35
N ARG A 243 10.76 -29.50 21.19
CA ARG A 243 9.83 -29.78 20.11
C ARG A 243 8.59 -30.49 20.65
N ILE A 244 7.41 -29.98 20.30
CA ILE A 244 6.12 -30.58 20.64
C ILE A 244 5.58 -31.43 19.49
N SER A 245 4.59 -32.27 19.77
CA SER A 245 3.96 -33.11 18.74
C SER A 245 2.82 -32.42 17.98
N SER A 246 2.36 -31.26 18.45
CA SER A 246 1.25 -30.54 17.82
C SER A 246 1.78 -29.59 16.75
N SER A 247 1.40 -29.83 15.50
CA SER A 247 1.66 -28.96 14.37
C SER A 247 0.62 -27.85 14.24
N THR A 248 -0.53 -28.01 14.89
CA THR A 248 -1.69 -27.15 14.69
C THR A 248 -1.59 -25.91 15.57
N ILE A 249 -1.84 -24.73 14.98
CA ILE A 249 -1.86 -23.46 15.68
C ILE A 249 -3.21 -22.75 15.54
N HIS A 250 -3.61 -22.02 16.56
CA HIS A 250 -4.78 -21.14 16.53
C HIS A 250 -4.36 -19.69 16.65
N ILE A 251 -4.94 -18.86 15.80
CA ILE A 251 -4.72 -17.41 15.83
C ILE A 251 -5.52 -16.82 16.99
N LEU A 252 -4.81 -16.24 17.95
CA LEU A 252 -5.36 -15.60 19.15
C LEU A 252 -5.55 -14.10 18.96
N HIS A 253 -4.56 -13.47 18.32
CA HIS A 253 -4.55 -12.04 18.09
C HIS A 253 -4.20 -11.77 16.64
N GLN A 254 -4.84 -10.75 16.13
CA GLN A 254 -4.43 -10.13 14.89
C GLN A 254 -3.17 -9.29 15.11
N ASP A 255 -2.33 -9.18 14.08
CA ASP A 255 -1.12 -8.38 14.12
C ASP A 255 -1.08 -7.35 12.98
N THR A 256 -0.31 -6.28 13.18
CA THR A 256 -0.12 -5.21 12.20
C THR A 256 0.50 -5.69 10.89
N PHE A 257 1.43 -6.66 10.93
CA PHE A 257 2.16 -7.15 9.76
C PHE A 257 1.77 -8.55 9.33
N LEU A 258 1.01 -9.30 10.13
CA LEU A 258 0.59 -10.67 9.81
C LEU A 258 -0.92 -10.77 9.59
N ASN A 259 -1.31 -11.06 8.35
CA ASN A 259 -2.69 -11.16 7.87
C ASN A 259 -3.29 -12.54 8.09
N PHE A 260 -3.45 -12.88 9.37
CA PHE A 260 -4.15 -14.08 9.78
C PHE A 260 -5.63 -13.80 10.06
N THR A 261 -6.49 -14.73 9.66
CA THR A 261 -7.89 -14.71 10.05
C THR A 261 -8.04 -15.21 11.47
N LEU A 262 -8.69 -14.42 12.33
CA LEU A 262 -8.91 -14.82 13.72
C LEU A 262 -9.77 -16.09 13.79
N GLY A 263 -9.29 -17.09 14.55
CA GLY A 263 -9.95 -18.39 14.71
C GLY A 263 -9.70 -19.39 13.56
N GLU A 264 -8.98 -19.00 12.50
CA GLU A 264 -8.45 -19.97 11.55
C GLU A 264 -7.33 -20.80 12.18
N THR A 265 -7.09 -21.95 11.56
CA THR A 265 -6.15 -22.96 12.02
C THR A 265 -5.11 -23.17 10.95
N TYR A 266 -3.84 -23.16 11.35
CA TYR A 266 -2.71 -23.36 10.45
C TYR A 266 -1.83 -24.51 10.97
N TYR A 267 -0.92 -24.98 10.12
CA TYR A 267 -0.01 -26.07 10.45
C TYR A 267 1.46 -25.66 10.32
N PHE A 268 2.29 -26.15 11.23
CA PHE A 268 3.75 -26.12 11.23
C PHE A 268 4.30 -27.55 11.11
N ASP A 269 5.37 -27.74 10.36
CA ASP A 269 5.97 -29.07 10.17
C ASP A 269 6.90 -29.45 11.32
N ASP A 270 7.62 -28.48 11.87
CA ASP A 270 8.56 -28.65 12.98
C ASP A 270 8.30 -27.60 14.09
N PRO A 271 7.35 -27.86 15.01
CA PRO A 271 6.88 -26.85 15.96
C PRO A 271 7.86 -26.62 17.12
N PHE A 272 8.34 -25.38 17.25
CA PHE A 272 9.15 -24.88 18.38
C PHE A 272 8.40 -23.83 19.21
N PRO A 273 7.88 -24.17 20.40
CA PRO A 273 7.15 -23.22 21.24
C PRO A 273 8.04 -22.28 22.03
N ILE A 274 7.48 -21.11 22.34
CA ILE A 274 7.96 -20.23 23.42
C ILE A 274 7.19 -20.60 24.69
N SER A 275 7.89 -20.96 25.77
CA SER A 275 7.24 -21.25 27.07
C SER A 275 6.90 -20.01 27.86
N GLU A 276 7.71 -18.96 27.75
CA GLU A 276 7.57 -17.79 28.60
C GLU A 276 7.72 -16.51 27.80
N LYS A 277 6.87 -15.53 28.14
CA LYS A 277 7.02 -14.16 27.66
C LYS A 277 8.45 -13.67 27.92
N PRO A 278 9.07 -12.94 26.98
CA PRO A 278 10.35 -12.32 27.18
C PRO A 278 10.50 -11.60 28.53
N SER A 279 11.49 -12.03 29.31
CA SER A 279 11.77 -11.46 30.63
C SER A 279 12.74 -10.26 30.59
N ASN A 280 13.31 -9.95 29.42
CA ASN A 280 14.27 -8.88 29.24
C ASN A 280 13.59 -7.50 29.43
N PRO A 281 14.15 -6.59 30.25
CA PRO A 281 13.53 -5.29 30.54
C PRO A 281 13.47 -4.34 29.34
N ASN A 282 14.24 -4.60 28.28
CA ASN A 282 14.19 -3.82 27.04
C ASN A 282 13.13 -4.34 26.06
N VAL A 283 12.40 -5.40 26.44
CA VAL A 283 11.28 -5.91 25.66
C VAL A 283 9.99 -5.22 26.09
N SER A 284 9.26 -4.68 25.12
CA SER A 284 7.94 -4.08 25.29
C SER A 284 6.94 -4.64 24.29
N ASN A 285 5.65 -4.34 24.50
CA ASN A 285 4.58 -4.65 23.55
C ASN A 285 4.54 -6.11 23.05
N TYR A 286 4.86 -7.06 23.94
CA TYR A 286 4.71 -8.48 23.63
C TYR A 286 3.26 -8.82 23.30
N VAL A 287 3.06 -9.42 22.13
CA VAL A 287 1.78 -9.93 21.62
C VAL A 287 1.99 -11.38 21.25
N GLU A 288 1.22 -12.26 21.87
CA GLU A 288 1.09 -13.64 21.44
C GLU A 288 0.07 -13.71 20.31
N ILE A 289 0.54 -13.96 19.09
CA ILE A 289 -0.29 -13.91 17.88
C ILE A 289 -1.02 -15.23 17.69
N ALA A 290 -0.32 -16.35 17.90
CA ALA A 290 -0.89 -17.68 17.77
C ALA A 290 -0.33 -18.62 18.84
N ASN A 291 -1.13 -19.59 19.28
CA ASN A 291 -0.71 -20.67 20.17
C ASN A 291 -0.82 -22.02 19.49
N TYR A 292 -0.08 -23.00 19.99
CA TYR A 292 -0.28 -24.38 19.58
C TYR A 292 -1.52 -24.98 20.23
N THR A 293 -2.20 -25.87 19.51
CA THR A 293 -3.29 -26.69 20.06
C THR A 293 -2.68 -27.78 20.95
N THR A 294 -2.26 -27.44 22.16
CA THR A 294 -1.82 -28.41 23.18
C THR A 294 -2.56 -28.22 24.49
N THR A 295 -2.31 -29.09 25.47
CA THR A 295 -2.85 -28.94 26.83
C THR A 295 -2.24 -27.76 27.59
N GLU A 296 -1.09 -27.28 27.14
CA GLU A 296 -0.38 -26.13 27.67
C GLU A 296 -0.49 -24.98 26.65
N GLU A 297 -0.84 -23.78 27.10
CA GLU A 297 -0.91 -22.59 26.24
C GLU A 297 0.50 -22.10 25.94
N VAL A 298 1.12 -22.68 24.92
CA VAL A 298 2.46 -22.30 24.45
C VAL A 298 2.36 -21.53 23.13
N SER A 299 3.10 -20.43 23.04
CA SER A 299 3.04 -19.52 21.89
C SER A 299 3.76 -20.13 20.68
N ALA A 300 3.07 -20.12 19.55
CA ALA A 300 3.58 -20.54 18.25
C ALA A 300 4.08 -19.36 17.42
N ILE A 301 3.40 -18.22 17.51
CA ILE A 301 3.80 -16.98 16.83
C ILE A 301 3.69 -15.86 17.86
N ALA A 302 4.74 -15.06 17.97
CA ALA A 302 4.76 -13.92 18.87
C ALA A 302 5.50 -12.73 18.24
N ARG A 303 5.13 -11.53 18.68
CA ARG A 303 5.80 -10.29 18.32
C ARG A 303 6.13 -9.51 19.58
N TRP A 304 7.25 -8.83 19.61
CA TRP A 304 7.54 -7.82 20.62
C TRP A 304 8.47 -6.74 20.07
N ASP A 305 8.52 -5.62 20.77
CA ASP A 305 9.49 -4.57 20.50
C ASP A 305 10.75 -4.83 21.33
N TYR A 306 11.90 -4.61 20.70
CA TYR A 306 13.21 -4.68 21.35
C TYR A 306 13.94 -3.37 21.11
N PHE A 307 14.01 -2.53 22.15
CA PHE A 307 14.35 -1.12 22.02
C PHE A 307 13.48 -0.41 20.97
N ASN A 308 14.05 0.00 19.83
CA ASN A 308 13.32 0.70 18.76
C ASN A 308 12.89 -0.21 17.61
N GLY A 309 13.36 -1.46 17.58
CA GLY A 309 13.00 -2.42 16.54
C GLY A 309 11.92 -3.39 16.97
N THR A 310 11.50 -4.23 16.03
CA THR A 310 10.43 -5.20 16.24
C THR A 310 10.93 -6.59 15.85
N VAL A 311 10.64 -7.56 16.70
CA VAL A 311 10.98 -8.96 16.48
C VAL A 311 9.71 -9.77 16.34
N TYR A 312 9.66 -10.55 15.27
CA TYR A 312 8.66 -11.57 15.02
C TYR A 312 9.30 -12.94 15.19
N PHE A 313 8.65 -13.78 15.99
CA PHE A 313 9.02 -15.17 16.16
C PHE A 313 7.97 -16.08 15.56
N PHE A 314 8.44 -17.09 14.85
CA PHE A 314 7.64 -18.18 14.33
C PHE A 314 8.22 -19.48 14.82
N GLY A 315 7.42 -20.31 15.46
CA GLY A 315 7.85 -21.63 15.88
C GLY A 315 8.29 -22.51 14.71
N ASP A 316 7.79 -22.26 13.50
CA ASP A 316 8.30 -22.85 12.27
C ASP A 316 8.08 -21.89 11.08
N MET A 317 9.04 -21.82 10.17
CA MET A 317 8.96 -21.07 8.90
C MET A 317 9.17 -21.98 7.67
N ASP A 318 9.56 -23.24 7.86
CA ASP A 318 9.93 -24.21 6.80
C ASP A 318 8.70 -24.93 6.22
N ALA A 319 7.49 -24.51 6.61
CA ALA A 319 6.25 -25.11 6.17
C ALA A 319 6.12 -24.99 4.63
N PRO A 320 5.84 -26.09 3.91
CA PRO A 320 5.81 -26.08 2.45
C PRO A 320 4.70 -25.17 1.93
N PHE A 321 5.11 -24.15 1.17
CA PHE A 321 4.26 -23.12 0.54
C PHE A 321 3.24 -23.66 -0.46
N THR A 322 3.23 -24.98 -0.68
CA THR A 322 2.36 -25.66 -1.63
C THR A 322 0.96 -25.93 -1.10
N TYR A 323 0.69 -25.82 0.21
CA TYR A 323 -0.68 -25.97 0.72
C TYR A 323 -1.17 -24.70 1.42
N PRO A 324 -2.41 -24.26 1.11
CA PRO A 324 -2.98 -23.03 1.67
C PRO A 324 -3.25 -23.11 3.19
N GLU A 325 -3.15 -24.30 3.79
CA GLU A 325 -3.31 -24.52 5.23
C GLU A 325 -1.99 -24.32 6.01
N TYR A 326 -0.87 -24.12 5.31
CA TYR A 326 0.42 -23.78 5.93
C TYR A 326 0.57 -22.28 6.10
N ILE A 327 1.40 -21.88 7.06
CA ILE A 327 1.60 -20.47 7.42
C ILE A 327 2.34 -19.65 6.36
N GLY A 328 3.16 -20.31 5.53
CA GLY A 328 4.06 -19.66 4.58
C GLY A 328 3.35 -18.65 3.65
N PRO A 329 2.32 -19.06 2.90
CA PRO A 329 1.56 -18.16 2.03
C PRO A 329 0.93 -16.96 2.77
N SER A 330 0.47 -17.15 4.01
CA SER A 330 -0.08 -16.05 4.81
C SER A 330 0.98 -15.06 5.28
N ILE A 331 2.21 -15.52 5.57
CA ILE A 331 3.35 -14.63 5.86
C ILE A 331 3.70 -13.83 4.61
N GLU A 332 3.74 -14.45 3.44
CA GLU A 332 4.03 -13.79 2.16
C GLU A 332 2.99 -12.73 1.79
N GLU A 333 1.70 -13.07 1.88
CA GLU A 333 0.62 -12.13 1.60
C GLU A 333 0.70 -10.92 2.53
N ALA A 334 0.95 -11.15 3.81
CA ALA A 334 1.01 -10.11 4.80
C ALA A 334 2.24 -9.21 4.63
N MET A 335 3.40 -9.79 4.31
CA MET A 335 4.59 -9.05 3.91
C MET A 335 4.33 -8.22 2.64
N SER A 336 3.83 -8.84 1.57
CA SER A 336 3.52 -8.15 0.31
C SER A 336 2.59 -6.95 0.54
N GLN A 337 1.55 -7.14 1.35
CA GLN A 337 0.64 -6.08 1.74
C GLN A 337 1.36 -4.96 2.49
N TYR A 338 2.13 -5.28 3.54
CA TYR A 338 2.88 -4.29 4.30
C TYR A 338 3.82 -3.47 3.41
N LEU A 339 4.54 -4.15 2.51
CA LEU A 339 5.50 -3.53 1.60
C LEU A 339 4.81 -2.56 0.63
N SER A 340 3.65 -2.95 0.11
CA SER A 340 2.84 -2.08 -0.73
C SER A 340 2.34 -0.84 0.02
N GLU A 341 2.04 -0.95 1.31
CA GLU A 341 1.41 0.13 2.09
C GLU A 341 2.41 1.13 2.70
N ASN A 342 3.67 0.72 2.93
CA ASN A 342 4.61 1.51 3.74
C ASN A 342 5.87 1.97 3.02
N VAL A 343 6.24 1.35 1.89
CA VAL A 343 7.56 1.54 1.29
C VAL A 343 7.51 2.30 -0.02
N VAL A 344 6.34 2.30 -0.69
CA VAL A 344 6.19 2.94 -1.99
C VAL A 344 5.49 4.28 -1.85
N ASP A 345 6.26 5.36 -2.01
CA ASP A 345 5.68 6.68 -2.24
C ASP A 345 5.33 6.82 -3.72
N TYR A 346 4.03 6.76 -4.02
CA TYR A 346 3.55 6.99 -5.37
C TYR A 346 3.31 8.48 -5.57
N GLN A 347 3.80 8.98 -6.70
CA GLN A 347 3.50 10.32 -7.17
C GLN A 347 2.73 10.22 -8.48
N ILE A 348 1.69 11.05 -8.61
CA ILE A 348 0.97 11.25 -9.85
C ILE A 348 1.61 12.43 -10.56
N ASP A 349 2.19 12.20 -11.74
CA ASP A 349 2.78 13.27 -12.55
C ASP A 349 1.68 14.11 -13.21
N SER A 350 1.18 15.08 -12.44
CA SER A 350 0.18 16.03 -12.92
C SER A 350 0.68 16.94 -14.05
N GLN A 351 2.00 17.01 -14.34
CA GLN A 351 2.51 17.84 -15.42
C GLN A 351 2.13 17.29 -16.80
N GLN A 352 1.78 16.01 -16.88
CA GLN A 352 1.29 15.36 -18.11
C GLN A 352 -0.14 15.76 -18.45
N LEU A 353 -0.87 16.40 -17.53
CA LEU A 353 -2.23 16.86 -17.76
C LEU A 353 -2.23 18.09 -18.68
N ASN A 354 -2.55 17.87 -19.96
CA ASN A 354 -2.92 18.95 -20.88
C ASN A 354 -4.36 19.42 -20.62
N ALA A 355 -4.60 19.94 -19.42
CA ALA A 355 -5.94 20.20 -18.89
C ALA A 355 -6.38 21.66 -19.04
N ASP A 356 -7.63 21.84 -19.47
CA ASP A 356 -8.45 23.00 -19.20
C ASP A 356 -9.40 22.70 -18.05
N ALA A 357 -9.50 23.63 -17.10
CA ALA A 357 -10.42 23.56 -15.96
C ALA A 357 -10.29 22.26 -15.13
N LEU A 358 -9.08 21.93 -14.67
CA LEU A 358 -8.88 20.81 -13.73
C LEU A 358 -9.64 21.07 -12.42
N VAL A 359 -10.49 20.12 -12.05
CA VAL A 359 -11.20 20.09 -10.76
C VAL A 359 -10.78 18.85 -10.00
N SER A 360 -10.54 19.01 -8.70
CA SER A 360 -10.27 17.91 -7.77
C SER A 360 -11.35 17.86 -6.70
N MET A 361 -11.80 16.66 -6.36
CA MET A 361 -12.78 16.42 -5.31
C MET A 361 -12.35 15.24 -4.43
N ASN A 362 -12.38 15.47 -3.12
CA ASN A 362 -12.01 14.48 -2.12
C ASN A 362 -13.27 13.94 -1.44
N ARG A 363 -13.32 12.62 -1.25
CA ARG A 363 -14.37 11.93 -0.50
C ARG A 363 -13.75 11.06 0.57
N ILE A 364 -14.26 11.15 1.78
CA ILE A 364 -13.86 10.27 2.88
C ILE A 364 -14.60 8.95 2.68
N ILE A 365 -13.85 7.86 2.66
CA ILE A 365 -14.40 6.50 2.62
C ILE A 365 -13.68 5.65 3.67
N THR A 366 -14.24 4.48 3.96
CA THR A 366 -13.55 3.51 4.83
C THR A 366 -12.97 2.39 3.98
N ARG A 367 -11.84 1.82 4.39
CA ARG A 367 -11.41 0.50 3.95
C ARG A 367 -11.65 -0.45 5.09
N LYS A 368 -12.29 -1.57 4.79
CA LYS A 368 -12.44 -2.63 5.76
C LYS A 368 -11.22 -3.52 5.63
N THR A 369 -10.29 -3.40 6.56
CA THR A 369 -9.25 -4.41 6.73
C THR A 369 -9.81 -5.53 7.61
N PRO A 370 -9.11 -6.65 7.73
CA PRO A 370 -9.44 -7.69 8.73
C PRO A 370 -9.44 -7.14 10.17
N TYR A 371 -8.67 -6.08 10.41
CA TYR A 371 -8.36 -5.51 11.72
C TYR A 371 -9.29 -4.36 12.12
N GLU A 372 -9.59 -3.48 11.18
CA GLU A 372 -10.26 -2.22 11.49
C GLU A 372 -10.90 -1.57 10.25
N LYS A 373 -11.64 -0.50 10.51
CA LYS A 373 -12.04 0.42 9.46
C LYS A 373 -11.00 1.54 9.37
N GLU A 374 -10.09 1.40 8.43
CA GLU A 374 -9.16 2.46 8.09
C GLU A 374 -9.91 3.57 7.35
N ILE A 375 -9.65 4.84 7.70
CA ILE A 375 -10.22 5.98 6.98
C ILE A 375 -9.23 6.38 5.89
N ILE A 376 -9.67 6.27 4.65
CA ILE A 376 -8.92 6.70 3.47
C ILE A 376 -9.71 7.78 2.71
N ARG A 377 -9.06 8.43 1.76
CA ARG A 377 -9.70 9.42 0.89
C ARG A 377 -9.69 8.94 -0.55
N LEU A 378 -10.84 9.00 -1.22
CA LEU A 378 -10.93 8.93 -2.67
C LEU A 378 -10.72 10.33 -3.22
N VAL A 379 -9.68 10.50 -4.03
CA VAL A 379 -9.40 11.73 -4.77
C VAL A 379 -9.82 11.51 -6.21
N VAL A 380 -10.68 12.37 -6.72
CA VAL A 380 -11.13 12.36 -8.11
C VAL A 380 -10.69 13.66 -8.76
N TRP A 381 -9.92 13.54 -9.84
CA TRP A 381 -9.58 14.61 -10.76
C TRP A 381 -10.45 14.51 -11.99
N THR A 382 -10.95 15.62 -12.50
CA THR A 382 -11.66 15.68 -13.77
C THR A 382 -11.26 16.95 -14.50
N TRP A 383 -11.06 16.85 -15.82
CA TRP A 383 -10.64 17.98 -16.64
C TRP A 383 -11.20 17.87 -18.05
N LYS A 384 -11.17 18.98 -18.77
CA LYS A 384 -11.39 19.00 -20.20
C LYS A 384 -10.04 18.96 -20.91
N GLU A 385 -9.87 18.07 -21.87
CA GLU A 385 -8.70 18.07 -22.74
C GLU A 385 -8.66 19.37 -23.57
N ARG A 386 -7.48 19.98 -23.69
CA ARG A 386 -7.26 21.23 -24.43
C ARG A 386 -7.38 21.09 -25.94
#